data_AF-A0A482XL42-F1
#
_entry.id   AF-A0A482XL42-F1
#
_cell.length_a   1.000
_cell.length_b   1.000
_cell.length_c   1.000
_cell.angle_alpha   90.00
_cell.angle_beta   90.00
_cell.angle_gamma   90.00
#
_symmetry.space_group_name_H-M   'P 1'
#
loop_
_entity.id
_entity.type
_entity.pdbx_description
1 polymer ?
#
loop_
_entity_poly.entity_id
_entity_poly.type
_entity_poly.pdbx_seq_one_letter_code
_entity_poly.pdbx_strand_id
1 'polypeptide(L)'
;MSRVSGIARQYFRNIIVQSGLADASKFEPMSSEIKEIGYLINDHLTNTFMLPINNEFAAILYNKHEDGEGTTDEKTLVLSHTEVPEIYQGKGVGKLFAKEVFDYCAKNDLKLILTCEFLQECMKKNPQYQNLLADK
;
A
#
# COMPACT_ATOMS: atom_id res chain seq x y z
N MET A 1 10.89 8.94 15.57
CA MET A 1 9.95 9.98 15.08
C MET A 1 9.86 9.86 13.57
N SER A 2 8.88 9.11 13.08
CA SER A 2 8.80 8.63 11.69
C SER A 2 8.57 9.76 10.69
N ARG A 3 9.58 10.04 9.86
CA ARG A 3 9.50 10.93 8.69
C ARG A 3 8.57 10.39 7.58
N VAL A 4 8.11 9.15 7.68
CA VAL A 4 7.31 8.45 6.66
C VAL A 4 5.85 8.94 6.61
N SER A 5 5.27 9.35 7.75
CA SER A 5 3.92 9.96 7.80
C SER A 5 3.84 11.26 6.96
N GLY A 6 4.99 11.90 6.72
CA GLY A 6 5.08 13.08 5.87
C GLY A 6 4.96 12.78 4.38
N ILE A 7 5.42 11.62 3.89
CA ILE A 7 5.56 11.39 2.44
C ILE A 7 4.20 11.25 1.77
N ALA A 8 3.30 10.43 2.31
CA ALA A 8 1.94 10.29 1.78
C ALA A 8 1.18 11.63 1.87
N ARG A 9 1.24 12.30 3.03
CA ARG A 9 0.58 13.60 3.24
C ARG A 9 1.14 14.72 2.37
N GLN A 10 2.45 14.70 2.08
CA GLN A 10 3.14 15.66 1.22
C GLN A 10 2.91 15.40 -0.26
N TYR A 11 2.80 14.13 -0.67
CA TYR A 11 2.42 13.74 -2.03
C TYR A 11 1.01 14.27 -2.36
N PHE A 12 0.05 14.10 -1.45
CA PHE A 12 -1.30 14.63 -1.60
C PHE A 12 -1.35 16.17 -1.58
N ARG A 13 -0.57 16.83 -0.71
CA ARG A 13 -0.55 18.30 -0.65
C ARG A 13 -0.02 18.91 -1.95
N ASN A 14 0.96 18.30 -2.60
CA ASN A 14 1.52 18.83 -3.85
C ASN A 14 0.59 18.64 -5.06
N ILE A 15 -0.20 17.56 -5.12
CA ILE A 15 -1.13 17.31 -6.25
C ILE A 15 -2.41 18.15 -6.13
N ILE A 16 -2.98 18.26 -4.93
CA ILE A 16 -4.26 19.00 -4.73
C ILE A 16 -4.05 20.53 -4.78
N VAL A 17 -2.92 21.05 -4.29
CA VAL A 17 -2.67 22.50 -4.29
C VAL A 17 -2.24 23.03 -5.66
N GLN A 18 -1.51 22.25 -6.48
CA GLN A 18 -1.07 22.71 -7.81
C GLN A 18 -2.19 22.76 -8.86
N SER A 19 -3.30 22.04 -8.66
CA SER A 19 -4.40 22.02 -9.62
C SER A 19 -5.46 23.11 -9.40
N GLY A 20 -5.43 23.84 -8.28
CA GLY A 20 -6.32 24.98 -8.03
C GLY A 20 -7.82 24.63 -7.93
N LEU A 21 -8.18 23.36 -7.70
CA LEU A 21 -9.54 22.85 -7.92
C LEU A 21 -10.43 22.67 -6.68
N ALA A 22 -10.00 23.05 -5.46
CA ALA A 22 -10.89 22.84 -4.30
C ALA A 22 -10.78 23.91 -3.21
N ASP A 23 -11.94 24.54 -2.95
CA ASP A 23 -12.25 25.28 -1.73
C ASP A 23 -12.36 24.28 -0.57
N ALA A 24 -11.46 24.41 0.42
CA ALA A 24 -11.38 23.54 1.59
C ALA A 24 -12.64 23.58 2.47
N SER A 25 -13.56 24.52 2.26
CA SER A 25 -14.81 24.65 3.00
C SER A 25 -15.95 23.72 2.52
N LYS A 26 -15.74 22.95 1.43
CA LYS A 26 -16.74 22.01 0.88
C LYS A 26 -16.49 20.53 1.23
N PHE A 27 -15.58 20.24 2.17
CA PHE A 27 -15.44 18.89 2.68
C PHE A 27 -16.67 18.54 3.54
N GLU A 28 -17.62 17.80 2.95
CA GLU A 28 -18.62 17.07 3.72
C GLU A 28 -17.91 16.23 4.80
N PRO A 29 -18.51 16.02 5.98
CA PRO A 29 -17.87 15.26 7.04
C PRO A 29 -17.43 13.91 6.48
N MET A 30 -16.13 13.61 6.58
CA MET A 30 -15.54 12.34 6.17
C MET A 30 -16.32 11.20 6.82
N SER A 31 -17.27 10.63 6.07
CA SER A 31 -18.03 9.49 6.56
C SER A 31 -17.07 8.32 6.67
N SER A 32 -17.05 7.73 7.84
CA SER A 32 -16.22 6.56 8.10
C SER A 32 -16.80 5.30 7.41
N GLU A 33 -17.99 5.39 6.83
CA GLU A 33 -18.62 4.33 6.05
C GLU A 33 -17.90 4.15 4.70
N ILE A 34 -17.54 2.91 4.39
CA ILE A 34 -16.93 2.56 3.10
C ILE A 34 -18.07 2.34 2.12
N LYS A 35 -18.19 3.24 1.13
CA LYS A 35 -19.22 3.16 0.08
C LYS A 35 -18.63 2.58 -1.21
N GLU A 36 -17.37 2.88 -1.47
CA GLU A 36 -16.68 2.47 -2.68
C GLU A 36 -15.24 2.03 -2.39
N ILE A 37 -14.83 0.93 -3.03
CA ILE A 37 -13.44 0.46 -3.08
C ILE A 37 -13.08 0.29 -4.56
N GLY A 38 -12.02 0.96 -4.98
CA GLY A 38 -11.52 0.91 -6.36
C GLY A 38 -10.63 -0.30 -6.64
N TYR A 39 -10.02 -0.31 -7.82
CA TYR A 39 -9.06 -1.33 -8.22
C TYR A 39 -7.67 -1.04 -7.66
N LEU A 40 -6.89 -2.10 -7.44
CA LEU A 40 -5.49 -2.00 -7.05
C LEU A 40 -4.69 -1.27 -8.13
N ILE A 41 -3.97 -0.23 -7.73
CA ILE A 41 -3.03 0.51 -8.58
C ILE A 41 -1.62 0.16 -8.11
N ASN A 42 -0.74 -0.18 -9.05
CA ASN A 42 0.69 -0.36 -8.79
C ASN A 42 1.46 0.80 -9.42
N ASP A 43 1.87 1.77 -8.59
CA ASP A 43 2.71 2.87 -9.05
C ASP A 43 4.19 2.49 -8.98
N HIS A 44 4.71 2.05 -10.13
CA HIS A 44 6.11 1.65 -10.28
C HIS A 44 7.10 2.81 -10.19
N LEU A 45 6.66 4.08 -10.33
CA LEU A 45 7.55 5.24 -10.19
C LEU A 45 7.90 5.51 -8.74
N THR A 46 6.93 5.28 -7.84
CA THR A 46 7.07 5.48 -6.40
C THR A 46 7.20 4.19 -5.60
N ASN A 47 7.19 3.04 -6.29
CA ASN A 47 7.14 1.70 -5.70
C ASN A 47 6.07 1.58 -4.61
N THR A 48 4.85 1.97 -4.97
CA THR A 48 3.72 2.00 -4.04
C THR A 48 2.51 1.34 -4.65
N PHE A 49 1.96 0.36 -3.95
CA PHE A 49 0.61 -0.12 -4.21
C PHE A 49 -0.37 0.86 -3.58
N MET A 50 -1.43 1.19 -4.29
CA MET A 50 -2.49 2.09 -3.83
C MET A 50 -3.85 1.42 -4.02
N LEU A 51 -4.71 1.52 -3.01
CA LEU A 51 -6.10 1.09 -3.08
C LEU A 51 -7.00 2.30 -2.84
N PRO A 52 -7.75 2.77 -3.86
CA PRO A 52 -8.73 3.85 -3.70
C PRO A 52 -9.90 3.40 -2.81
N ILE A 53 -10.29 4.25 -1.86
CA ILE A 53 -11.39 4.02 -0.92
C ILE A 53 -12.15 5.32 -0.73
N ASN A 54 -13.39 5.38 -1.22
CA ASN A 54 -14.14 6.63 -1.37
C ASN A 54 -13.26 7.72 -2.04
N ASN A 55 -12.93 8.78 -1.30
CA ASN A 55 -12.10 9.90 -1.76
C ASN A 55 -10.65 9.86 -1.24
N GLU A 56 -10.22 8.77 -0.62
CA GLU A 56 -8.87 8.57 -0.12
C GLU A 56 -8.22 7.29 -0.66
N PHE A 57 -7.00 6.98 -0.22
CA PHE A 57 -6.27 5.80 -0.64
C PHE A 57 -5.56 5.15 0.56
N ALA A 58 -5.56 3.82 0.60
CA ALA A 58 -4.59 3.06 1.38
C ALA A 58 -3.34 2.80 0.54
N ALA A 59 -2.17 2.74 1.18
CA ALA A 59 -0.89 2.57 0.50
C ALA A 59 -0.02 1.47 1.12
N ILE A 60 0.61 0.63 0.28
CA ILE A 60 1.65 -0.32 0.70
C ILE A 60 2.91 0.05 -0.07
N LEU A 61 3.95 0.44 0.66
CA LEU A 61 5.24 0.82 0.08
C LEU A 61 6.11 -0.42 -0.05
N TYR A 62 6.80 -0.52 -1.17
CA TYR A 62 7.76 -1.60 -1.42
C TYR A 62 9.08 -1.07 -1.95
N ASN A 63 10.11 -1.90 -1.85
CA ASN A 63 11.36 -1.72 -2.59
C ASN A 63 11.60 -2.96 -3.44
N LYS A 64 12.41 -2.83 -4.49
CA LYS A 64 12.95 -4.02 -5.17
C LYS A 64 14.02 -4.65 -4.26
N HIS A 65 14.15 -5.96 -4.30
CA HIS A 65 15.20 -6.65 -3.58
C HIS A 65 16.56 -6.39 -4.25
N GLU A 66 17.60 -6.22 -3.45
CA GLU A 66 18.98 -6.10 -3.92
C GLU A 66 19.78 -7.27 -3.36
N ASP A 67 20.54 -7.95 -4.21
CA ASP A 67 21.46 -8.98 -3.74
C ASP A 67 22.69 -8.39 -3.05
N GLY A 68 23.48 -9.25 -2.41
CA GLY A 68 24.69 -8.84 -1.70
C GLY A 68 25.79 -8.25 -2.59
N GLU A 69 25.65 -8.32 -3.91
CA GLU A 69 26.57 -7.78 -4.91
C GLU A 69 26.07 -6.45 -5.50
N GLY A 70 24.88 -5.97 -5.11
CA GLY A 70 24.28 -4.72 -5.55
C GLY A 70 23.42 -4.84 -6.82
N THR A 71 23.06 -6.05 -7.24
CA THR A 71 22.15 -6.28 -8.37
C THR A 71 20.71 -6.27 -7.88
N THR A 72 19.86 -5.47 -8.54
CA THR A 72 18.43 -5.42 -8.23
C THR A 72 17.68 -6.60 -8.86
N ASP A 73 16.99 -7.38 -8.04
CA ASP A 73 16.04 -8.41 -8.47
C ASP A 73 14.66 -7.77 -8.68
N GLU A 74 14.24 -7.68 -9.94
CA GLU A 74 12.95 -7.10 -10.32
C GLU A 74 11.76 -7.99 -9.97
N LYS A 75 11.98 -9.27 -9.67
CA LYS A 75 10.91 -10.22 -9.35
C LYS A 75 10.62 -10.33 -7.87
N THR A 76 11.49 -9.81 -7.00
CA THR A 76 11.32 -9.87 -5.55
C THR A 76 11.06 -8.48 -4.99
N LEU A 77 9.88 -8.32 -4.36
CA LEU A 77 9.46 -7.08 -3.74
C LEU A 77 9.58 -7.17 -2.22
N VAL A 78 10.19 -6.16 -1.62
CA VAL A 78 10.30 -6.00 -0.17
C VAL A 78 9.19 -5.08 0.32
N LEU A 79 8.08 -5.64 0.83
CA LEU A 79 6.96 -4.87 1.35
C LEU A 79 7.28 -4.36 2.76
N SER A 80 7.41 -3.04 2.88
CA SER A 80 8.08 -2.41 4.01
C SER A 80 7.16 -1.65 4.95
N HIS A 81 6.08 -1.08 4.43
CA HIS A 81 5.16 -0.27 5.22
C HIS A 81 3.75 -0.34 4.67
N THR A 82 2.75 -0.29 5.55
CA THR A 82 1.34 -0.22 5.20
C THR A 82 0.73 0.99 5.88
N GLU A 83 0.10 1.87 5.09
CA GLU A 83 -0.63 3.03 5.57
C GLU A 83 -2.11 2.89 5.20
N VAL A 84 -2.98 2.95 6.22
CA VAL A 84 -4.44 2.97 6.02
C VAL A 84 -4.96 4.20 6.75
N PRO A 85 -5.79 5.04 6.10
CA PRO A 85 -6.35 6.21 6.77
C PRO A 85 -7.06 5.84 8.07
N GLU A 86 -6.87 6.66 9.11
CA GLU A 86 -7.38 6.38 10.47
C GLU A 86 -8.89 6.10 10.49
N ILE A 87 -9.66 6.80 9.65
CA ILE A 87 -11.11 6.62 9.53
C ILE A 87 -11.53 5.22 9.07
N TYR A 88 -10.62 4.47 8.43
CA TYR A 88 -10.83 3.11 7.94
C TYR A 88 -10.08 2.04 8.76
N GLN A 89 -9.27 2.44 9.74
CA GLN A 89 -8.61 1.49 10.63
C GLN A 89 -9.63 0.72 11.47
N GLY A 90 -9.31 -0.54 11.79
CA GLY A 90 -10.22 -1.44 12.50
C GLY A 90 -11.38 -2.00 11.65
N LYS A 91 -11.58 -1.54 10.42
CA LYS A 91 -12.68 -1.98 9.54
C LYS A 91 -12.31 -3.09 8.55
N GLY A 92 -11.13 -3.67 8.70
CA GLY A 92 -10.66 -4.76 7.84
C GLY A 92 -10.07 -4.33 6.49
N VAL A 93 -10.06 -3.03 6.17
CA VAL A 93 -9.49 -2.48 4.92
C VAL A 93 -8.05 -2.92 4.69
N GLY A 94 -7.18 -2.80 5.69
CA GLY A 94 -5.77 -3.20 5.52
C GLY A 94 -5.61 -4.68 5.18
N LYS A 95 -6.49 -5.55 5.70
CA LYS A 95 -6.45 -7.00 5.41
C LYS A 95 -6.91 -7.30 4.00
N LEU A 96 -7.99 -6.63 3.56
CA LEU A 96 -8.46 -6.71 2.18
C LEU A 96 -7.38 -6.23 1.22
N PHE A 97 -6.77 -5.09 1.52
CA PHE A 97 -5.72 -4.50 0.70
C PHE A 97 -4.47 -5.39 0.61
N ALA A 98 -4.01 -5.96 1.73
CA ALA A 98 -2.91 -6.91 1.73
C ALA A 98 -3.23 -8.13 0.85
N LYS A 99 -4.47 -8.65 0.92
CA LYS A 99 -4.91 -9.75 0.06
C LYS A 99 -4.86 -9.38 -1.43
N GLU A 100 -5.34 -8.19 -1.81
CA GLU A 100 -5.28 -7.72 -3.21
C GLU A 100 -3.83 -7.62 -3.71
N VAL A 101 -2.91 -7.12 -2.87
CA VAL A 101 -1.48 -7.08 -3.21
C VAL A 101 -0.89 -8.49 -3.33
N PHE A 102 -1.24 -9.43 -2.46
CA PHE A 102 -0.77 -10.81 -2.57
C PHE A 102 -1.31 -11.51 -3.82
N ASP A 103 -2.59 -11.32 -4.15
CA ASP A 103 -3.19 -11.82 -5.38
C ASP A 103 -2.52 -11.24 -6.62
N TYR A 104 -2.21 -9.93 -6.60
CA TYR A 104 -1.44 -9.29 -7.67
C TYR A 104 -0.06 -9.94 -7.83
N CYS A 105 0.66 -10.14 -6.73
CA CYS A 105 2.00 -10.74 -6.79
C CYS A 105 1.95 -12.19 -7.29
N ALA A 106 0.96 -12.98 -6.85
CA ALA A 106 0.75 -14.34 -7.34
C ALA A 106 0.46 -14.39 -8.85
N LYS A 107 -0.38 -13.48 -9.35
CA LYS A 107 -0.73 -13.42 -10.79
C LYS A 107 0.43 -12.98 -11.69
N ASN A 108 1.39 -12.25 -11.14
CA ASN A 108 2.52 -11.70 -11.87
C ASN A 108 3.84 -12.46 -11.60
N ASP A 109 3.76 -13.64 -10.96
CA ASP A 109 4.93 -14.45 -10.59
C ASP A 109 5.99 -13.68 -9.78
N LEU A 110 5.54 -12.78 -8.91
CA LEU A 110 6.39 -11.97 -8.03
C LEU A 110 6.58 -12.66 -6.68
N LYS A 111 7.79 -12.51 -6.12
CA LYS A 111 8.16 -12.96 -4.79
C LYS A 111 8.13 -11.81 -3.79
N LEU A 112 7.92 -12.15 -2.52
CA LEU A 112 7.73 -11.20 -1.44
C LEU A 112 8.70 -11.44 -0.29
N ILE A 113 9.34 -10.36 0.15
CA ILE A 113 9.99 -10.27 1.45
C ILE A 113 9.17 -9.28 2.28
N LEU A 114 8.67 -9.72 3.44
CA LEU A 114 7.82 -8.88 4.28
C LEU A 114 8.63 -8.37 5.46
N THR A 115 8.84 -7.06 5.55
CA THR A 115 9.46 -6.42 6.72
C THR A 115 8.45 -5.67 7.60
N CYS A 116 7.29 -5.32 7.05
CA CYS A 116 6.16 -4.82 7.82
C CYS A 116 5.50 -5.93 8.65
N GLU A 117 5.42 -5.75 9.97
CA GLU A 117 4.83 -6.71 10.91
C GLU A 117 3.36 -7.01 10.59
N PHE A 118 2.57 -5.99 10.22
CA PHE A 118 1.17 -6.16 9.83
C PHE A 118 1.00 -7.10 8.62
N LEU A 119 1.84 -6.94 7.60
CA LEU A 119 1.80 -7.80 6.41
C LEU A 119 2.27 -9.21 6.73
N GLN A 120 3.27 -9.37 7.60
CA GLN A 120 3.68 -10.69 8.08
C GLN A 120 2.53 -11.40 8.80
N GLU A 121 1.76 -10.70 9.64
CA GLU A 121 0.57 -11.28 10.27
C GLU A 121 -0.51 -11.66 9.24
N CYS A 122 -0.74 -10.81 8.24
CA CYS A 122 -1.68 -11.11 7.17
C CYS A 122 -1.25 -12.36 6.39
N MET A 123 0.03 -12.50 6.09
CA MET A 123 0.59 -13.69 5.43
C MET A 123 0.41 -14.96 6.27
N LYS A 124 0.69 -14.90 7.59
CA LYS A 124 0.48 -16.04 8.50
C LYS A 124 -0.97 -16.52 8.52
N LYS A 125 -1.93 -15.60 8.41
CA LYS A 125 -3.38 -15.90 8.40
C LYS A 125 -3.89 -16.37 7.04
N ASN A 126 -3.08 -16.29 5.99
CA ASN A 126 -3.42 -16.68 4.62
C ASN A 126 -2.37 -17.64 4.05
N PRO A 127 -2.38 -18.92 4.47
CA PRO A 127 -1.35 -19.90 4.11
C PRO A 127 -1.23 -20.16 2.61
N GLN A 128 -2.28 -19.88 1.83
CA GLN A 128 -2.28 -20.04 0.37
C GLN A 128 -1.25 -19.15 -0.36
N TYR A 129 -0.77 -18.07 0.28
CA TYR A 129 0.22 -17.16 -0.29
C TYR A 129 1.65 -17.44 0.18
N GLN A 130 1.89 -18.47 1.00
CA GLN A 130 3.22 -18.75 1.55
C GLN A 130 4.26 -19.06 0.46
N ASN A 131 3.83 -19.60 -0.67
CA ASN A 131 4.67 -19.83 -1.84
C ASN A 131 5.21 -18.53 -2.49
N LEU A 132 4.65 -17.37 -2.17
CA LEU A 132 5.15 -16.07 -2.61
C LEU A 132 6.37 -15.63 -1.82
N LEU A 133 6.60 -16.17 -0.61
CA LEU A 133 7.72 -15.75 0.20
C LEU A 133 9.04 -16.13 -0.47
N ALA A 134 9.94 -15.15 -0.58
CA ALA A 134 11.32 -15.35 -1.01
C ALA A 134 12.19 -15.72 0.20
N ASP A 135 13.31 -16.37 -0.09
CA ASP A 135 14.39 -16.51 0.89
C ASP A 135 15.01 -15.12 1.14
N LYS A 136 15.34 -14.85 2.40
CA LYS A 136 15.92 -13.57 2.84
C LYS A 136 17.41 -13.47 2.55
#